data_AF-A0AAD5IF49-F1
#
_entry.id   AF-A0AAD5IF49-F1
#
_cell.length_a   1.000
_cell.length_b   1.000
_cell.length_c   1.000
_cell.angle_alpha   90.00
_cell.angle_beta   90.00
_cell.angle_gamma   90.00
#
_symmetry.space_group_name_H-M   'P 1'
#
loop_
_entity.id
_entity.type
_entity.pdbx_description
1 polymer ?
#
loop_
_entity_poly.entity_id
_entity_poly.type
_entity_poly.pdbx_seq_one_letter_code
_entity_poly.pdbx_strand_id
1 'polypeptide(L)'
;MYPSADVAYSWIFKKIRMGPLRSIYVVLIKAKINLLLPFGPLAIMLHYLTGKHGWVFFFTLLGIIPLAERLGYVTEQLAFYTGSTVGGLLNATFGNATEMIISIYALKNGMIRVVQQSLLGSILSNMLLVLGCAFFIGGTVHCHKVQSFNKAAAVVNSGLLLMAVMGILFPAVLHFTRTELKSQPNLYNPIDEANGNKDEDSVEDEAPEITHWEAIGWLAILTIWVSILSGYLVDAIQGASDSWNMPVAFISVILLPIVGNAAEHGSAIMFAMKDKLDITLGVAIGSSTQISMFVIPLCVVVGWFMGKPMDLNFQLFETATLFITVLVVAFMLQEGESNYFKGLMLILSYLIVAASFFVHVDLSNDDG
;
A
#
# COMPACT_ATOMS: atom_id res chain seq x y z
N MET A 1 -17.76 -40.06 27.04
CA MET A 1 -17.66 -40.56 25.66
C MET A 1 -16.35 -40.03 25.10
N TYR A 2 -15.31 -40.86 25.07
CA TYR A 2 -13.98 -40.46 24.55
C TYR A 2 -14.06 -40.35 23.02
N PRO A 3 -13.37 -39.39 22.36
CA PRO A 3 -13.33 -39.36 20.91
C PRO A 3 -12.65 -40.64 20.42
N SER A 4 -13.22 -41.28 19.39
CA SER A 4 -12.64 -42.47 18.77
C SER A 4 -11.23 -42.18 18.26
N ALA A 5 -10.33 -43.14 18.41
CA ALA A 5 -8.92 -43.01 18.04
C ALA A 5 -8.74 -42.52 16.59
N ASP A 6 -9.65 -42.87 15.68
CA ASP A 6 -9.61 -42.45 14.28
C ASP A 6 -9.76 -40.93 14.06
N VAL A 7 -10.51 -40.24 14.91
CA VAL A 7 -10.63 -38.77 14.86
C VAL A 7 -9.33 -38.12 15.35
N ALA A 8 -8.72 -38.68 16.40
CA ALA A 8 -7.43 -38.22 16.90
C ALA A 8 -6.31 -38.49 15.88
N TYR A 9 -6.28 -39.66 15.24
CA TYR A 9 -5.31 -39.99 14.20
C TYR A 9 -5.47 -39.12 12.95
N SER A 10 -6.70 -38.85 12.50
CA SER A 10 -6.98 -37.93 11.39
C SER A 10 -6.53 -36.49 11.71
N TRP A 11 -6.80 -36.01 12.92
CA TRP A 11 -6.39 -34.68 13.37
C TRP A 11 -4.86 -34.55 13.51
N ILE A 12 -4.20 -35.57 14.07
CA ILE A 12 -2.74 -35.64 14.20
C ILE A 12 -2.08 -35.73 12.82
N PHE A 13 -2.59 -36.53 11.88
CA PHE A 13 -2.07 -36.60 10.52
C PHE A 13 -2.30 -35.30 9.73
N LYS A 14 -3.44 -34.62 9.92
CA LYS A 14 -3.69 -33.30 9.31
C LYS A 14 -2.75 -32.24 9.89
N LYS A 15 -2.45 -32.29 11.19
CA LYS A 15 -1.48 -31.44 11.89
C LYS A 15 -0.03 -31.74 11.49
N ILE A 16 0.34 -33.00 11.25
CA ILE A 16 1.67 -33.42 10.78
C ILE A 16 1.86 -33.12 9.27
N ARG A 17 0.79 -33.16 8.47
CA ARG A 17 0.77 -32.73 7.04
C ARG A 17 0.72 -31.20 6.88
N MET A 18 0.53 -30.46 7.97
CA MET A 18 0.75 -29.02 8.12
C MET A 18 2.07 -28.77 8.86
N GLY A 19 3.17 -29.34 8.36
CA GLY A 19 4.49 -29.13 8.96
C GLY A 19 5.08 -27.76 8.62
N PRO A 20 6.09 -27.29 9.39
CA PRO A 20 6.78 -26.02 9.15
C PRO A 20 7.41 -25.95 7.75
N LEU A 21 7.78 -27.09 7.16
CA LEU A 21 8.28 -27.19 5.78
C LEU A 21 7.25 -26.80 4.72
N ARG A 22 5.95 -27.10 4.96
CA ARG A 22 4.87 -26.68 4.06
C ARG A 22 4.60 -25.18 4.20
N SER A 23 4.64 -24.65 5.43
CA SER A 23 4.56 -23.21 5.68
C SER A 23 5.72 -22.46 5.00
N ILE A 24 6.96 -22.94 5.13
CA ILE A 24 8.14 -22.43 4.41
C ILE A 24 7.93 -22.48 2.90
N TYR A 25 7.43 -23.59 2.35
CA TYR A 25 7.18 -23.71 0.92
C TYR A 25 6.11 -22.72 0.43
N VAL A 26 5.01 -22.56 1.18
CA VAL A 26 3.92 -21.63 0.84
C VAL A 26 4.39 -20.17 0.90
N VAL A 27 5.16 -19.80 1.94
CA VAL A 27 5.61 -18.43 2.14
C VAL A 27 6.79 -18.08 1.23
N LEU A 28 7.78 -18.97 1.05
CA LEU A 28 9.00 -18.63 0.30
C LEU A 28 9.04 -19.14 -1.14
N ILE A 29 8.30 -20.18 -1.50
CA ILE A 29 8.47 -20.84 -2.82
C ILE A 29 7.22 -20.74 -3.71
N LYS A 30 6.02 -20.72 -3.14
CA LYS A 30 4.75 -20.77 -3.92
C LYS A 30 4.52 -19.52 -4.79
N ALA A 31 4.97 -18.34 -4.36
CA ALA A 31 4.79 -17.11 -5.12
C ALA A 31 5.91 -16.91 -6.15
N LYS A 32 5.57 -16.75 -7.43
CA LYS A 32 6.56 -16.53 -8.51
C LYS A 32 7.41 -15.28 -8.28
N ILE A 33 6.89 -14.29 -7.56
CA ILE A 33 7.60 -13.05 -7.21
C ILE A 33 8.77 -13.28 -6.26
N ASN A 34 8.77 -14.39 -5.50
CA ASN A 34 9.86 -14.76 -4.60
C ASN A 34 11.16 -15.13 -5.32
N LEU A 35 11.12 -15.27 -6.65
CA LEU A 35 12.33 -15.31 -7.49
C LEU A 35 13.20 -14.06 -7.27
N LEU A 36 12.62 -12.95 -6.83
CA LEU A 36 13.33 -11.71 -6.52
C LEU A 36 14.00 -11.69 -5.14
N LEU A 37 13.70 -12.63 -4.23
CA LEU A 37 14.27 -12.65 -2.87
C LEU A 37 15.81 -12.62 -2.83
N PRO A 38 16.55 -13.31 -3.72
CA PRO A 38 18.01 -13.26 -3.73
C PRO A 38 18.59 -11.87 -3.98
N PHE A 39 17.81 -10.94 -4.56
CA PHE A 39 18.28 -9.57 -4.80
C PHE A 39 18.48 -8.78 -3.50
N GLY A 40 17.78 -9.10 -2.41
CA GLY A 40 17.98 -8.46 -1.11
C GLY A 40 19.39 -8.69 -0.55
N PRO A 41 19.80 -9.96 -0.30
CA PRO A 41 21.17 -10.28 0.10
C PRO A 41 22.23 -9.81 -0.90
N LEU A 42 21.92 -9.85 -2.21
CA LEU A 42 22.81 -9.33 -3.24
C LEU A 42 23.04 -7.81 -3.08
N ALA A 43 22.01 -7.05 -2.74
CA ALA A 43 22.13 -5.61 -2.52
C ALA A 43 23.03 -5.28 -1.33
N ILE A 44 22.89 -6.03 -0.23
CA ILE A 44 23.75 -5.93 0.95
C ILE A 44 25.21 -6.24 0.57
N MET A 45 25.43 -7.34 -0.16
CA MET A 45 26.77 -7.70 -0.63
C MET A 45 27.36 -6.60 -1.54
N LEU A 46 26.55 -6.05 -2.44
CA LEU A 46 26.97 -5.01 -3.38
C LEU A 46 27.35 -3.70 -2.68
N HIS A 47 26.61 -3.34 -1.63
CA HIS A 47 26.89 -2.18 -0.79
C HIS A 47 28.30 -2.25 -0.21
N TYR A 48 28.69 -3.41 0.33
CA TYR A 48 30.04 -3.60 0.89
C TYR A 48 31.14 -3.75 -0.16
N LEU A 49 30.83 -4.23 -1.37
CA LEU A 49 31.85 -4.54 -2.39
C LEU A 49 32.14 -3.40 -3.38
N THR A 50 31.14 -2.61 -3.76
CA THR A 50 31.30 -1.68 -4.91
C THR A 50 31.02 -0.22 -4.61
N GLY A 51 30.34 0.11 -3.51
CA GLY A 51 29.94 1.49 -3.20
C GLY A 51 29.06 2.15 -4.28
N LYS A 52 28.55 1.40 -5.26
CA LYS A 52 27.71 1.94 -6.35
C LYS A 52 26.26 2.08 -5.90
N HIS A 53 25.94 3.21 -5.29
CA HIS A 53 24.63 3.48 -4.68
C HIS A 53 23.43 3.25 -5.60
N GLY A 54 23.52 3.59 -6.90
CA GLY A 54 22.41 3.33 -7.84
C GLY A 54 22.06 1.85 -8.01
N TRP A 55 23.06 0.96 -8.07
CA TRP A 55 22.80 -0.48 -8.16
C TRP A 55 22.35 -1.07 -6.82
N VAL A 56 22.89 -0.57 -5.70
CA VAL A 56 22.42 -0.95 -4.36
C VAL A 56 20.94 -0.61 -4.21
N PHE A 57 20.54 0.59 -4.61
CA PHE A 57 19.14 1.01 -4.60
C PHE A 57 18.26 0.07 -5.44
N PHE A 58 18.64 -0.19 -6.70
CA PHE A 58 17.88 -1.06 -7.59
C PHE A 58 17.69 -2.48 -7.05
N PHE A 59 18.76 -3.14 -6.59
CA PHE A 59 18.66 -4.50 -6.07
C PHE A 59 17.93 -4.56 -4.74
N THR A 60 18.05 -3.53 -3.91
CA THR A 60 17.29 -3.44 -2.65
C THR A 60 15.80 -3.28 -2.93
N LEU A 61 15.45 -2.44 -3.92
CA LEU A 61 14.08 -2.26 -4.40
C LEU A 61 13.49 -3.60 -4.86
N LEU A 62 14.20 -4.35 -5.71
CA LEU A 62 13.79 -5.68 -6.14
C LEU A 62 13.68 -6.70 -4.99
N GLY A 63 14.57 -6.63 -4.01
CA GLY A 63 14.57 -7.53 -2.86
C GLY A 63 13.40 -7.31 -1.89
N ILE A 64 12.92 -6.07 -1.76
CA ILE A 64 11.80 -5.74 -0.88
C ILE A 64 10.45 -6.16 -1.48
N ILE A 65 10.27 -6.08 -2.80
CA ILE A 65 9.01 -6.44 -3.48
C ILE A 65 8.41 -7.78 -2.99
N PRO A 66 9.12 -8.92 -3.04
CA PRO A 66 8.55 -10.19 -2.57
C PRO A 66 8.33 -10.22 -1.05
N LEU A 67 9.13 -9.51 -0.28
CA LEU A 67 8.95 -9.45 1.18
C LEU A 67 7.70 -8.65 1.56
N ALA A 68 7.47 -7.52 0.89
CA ALA A 68 6.28 -6.68 1.05
C ALA A 68 5.00 -7.47 0.68
N GLU A 69 5.03 -8.16 -0.46
CA GLU A 69 3.92 -9.00 -0.92
C GLU A 69 3.61 -10.14 0.07
N ARG A 70 4.64 -10.83 0.58
CA ARG A 70 4.45 -11.88 1.60
C ARG A 70 4.01 -11.32 2.95
N LEU A 71 4.47 -10.13 3.34
CA LEU A 71 4.07 -9.48 4.58
C LEU A 71 2.57 -9.14 4.56
N GLY A 72 2.07 -8.60 3.44
CA GLY A 72 0.63 -8.36 3.23
C GLY A 72 -0.17 -9.66 3.29
N TYR A 73 0.27 -10.71 2.59
CA TYR A 73 -0.38 -12.03 2.61
C TYR A 73 -0.45 -12.62 4.03
N VAL A 74 0.64 -12.59 4.79
CA VAL A 74 0.66 -13.12 6.17
C VAL A 74 -0.24 -12.29 7.09
N THR A 75 -0.32 -10.97 6.88
CA THR A 75 -1.22 -10.08 7.62
C THR A 75 -2.68 -10.43 7.37
N GLU A 76 -3.05 -10.66 6.11
CA GLU A 76 -4.39 -11.10 5.74
C GLU A 76 -4.74 -12.45 6.37
N GLN A 77 -3.82 -13.42 6.31
CA GLN A 77 -3.98 -14.73 6.95
C GLN A 77 -4.15 -14.61 8.48
N LEU A 78 -3.43 -13.70 9.12
CA LEU A 78 -3.55 -13.44 10.55
C LEU A 78 -4.88 -12.76 10.92
N ALA A 79 -5.43 -11.92 10.05
CA ALA A 79 -6.69 -11.23 10.31
C ALA A 79 -7.89 -12.19 10.42
N PHE A 80 -7.90 -13.31 9.69
CA PHE A 80 -8.93 -14.37 9.79
C PHE A 80 -9.05 -14.98 11.19
N TYR A 81 -7.98 -14.86 11.96
CA TYR A 81 -7.82 -15.52 13.23
C TYR A 81 -8.11 -14.62 14.44
N THR A 82 -8.21 -13.31 14.24
CA THR A 82 -8.28 -12.31 15.32
C THR A 82 -9.65 -11.64 15.44
N GLY A 83 -10.62 -12.02 14.59
CA GLY A 83 -11.95 -11.40 14.54
C GLY A 83 -11.96 -10.07 13.77
N SER A 84 -13.16 -9.55 13.48
CA SER A 84 -13.34 -8.41 12.55
C SER A 84 -12.67 -7.11 13.00
N THR A 85 -12.79 -6.74 14.28
CA THR A 85 -12.22 -5.48 14.80
C THR A 85 -10.69 -5.51 14.88
N VAL A 86 -10.13 -6.56 15.51
CA VAL A 86 -8.67 -6.69 15.67
C VAL A 86 -8.00 -7.01 14.32
N GLY A 87 -8.65 -7.84 13.49
CA GLY A 87 -8.18 -8.11 12.13
C GLY A 87 -8.15 -6.85 11.27
N GLY A 88 -9.16 -5.98 11.38
CA GLY A 88 -9.17 -4.68 10.72
C GLY A 88 -8.00 -3.77 11.15
N LEU A 89 -7.71 -3.70 12.45
CA LEU A 89 -6.59 -2.92 12.97
C LEU A 89 -5.22 -3.50 12.55
N LEU A 90 -5.08 -4.83 12.59
CA LEU A 90 -3.89 -5.52 12.12
C LEU A 90 -3.65 -5.26 10.64
N ASN A 91 -4.69 -5.31 9.82
CA ASN A 91 -4.59 -5.02 8.39
C ASN A 91 -4.20 -3.56 8.13
N ALA A 92 -4.81 -2.60 8.84
CA ALA A 92 -4.45 -1.19 8.70
C ALA A 92 -2.98 -0.91 9.08
N THR A 93 -2.43 -1.65 10.04
CA THR A 93 -1.05 -1.44 10.54
C THR A 93 -0.02 -2.22 9.74
N PHE A 94 -0.22 -3.54 9.59
CA PHE A 94 0.73 -4.44 8.96
C PHE A 94 0.54 -4.60 7.45
N GLY A 95 -0.64 -4.27 6.92
CA GLY A 95 -0.87 -4.16 5.48
C GLY A 95 -0.01 -3.04 4.88
N ASN A 96 0.06 -1.89 5.57
CA ASN A 96 0.90 -0.75 5.18
C ASN A 96 2.27 -0.73 5.90
N ALA A 97 2.74 -1.88 6.40
CA ALA A 97 3.97 -1.92 7.19
C ALA A 97 5.21 -1.57 6.35
N THR A 98 5.24 -1.93 5.07
CA THR A 98 6.38 -1.64 4.20
C THR A 98 6.58 -0.13 4.05
N GLU A 99 5.51 0.60 3.77
CA GLU A 99 5.47 2.07 3.68
C GLU A 99 5.90 2.70 4.98
N MET A 100 5.36 2.23 6.10
CA MET A 100 5.66 2.77 7.42
C MET A 100 7.13 2.52 7.79
N ILE A 101 7.68 1.34 7.53
CA ILE A 101 9.08 1.01 7.81
C ILE A 101 10.02 1.90 6.96
N ILE A 102 9.77 1.99 5.65
CA ILE A 102 10.56 2.87 4.76
C ILE A 102 10.47 4.33 5.24
N SER A 103 9.28 4.79 5.61
CA SER A 103 9.04 6.13 6.13
C SER A 103 9.79 6.39 7.45
N ILE A 104 9.77 5.46 8.39
CA ILE A 104 10.49 5.60 9.67
C ILE A 104 12.00 5.69 9.45
N TYR A 105 12.56 4.89 8.55
CA TYR A 105 13.99 4.98 8.21
C TYR A 105 14.32 6.31 7.53
N ALA A 106 13.50 6.78 6.59
CA ALA A 106 13.68 8.07 5.96
C ALA A 106 13.58 9.23 6.97
N LEU A 107 12.62 9.18 7.91
CA LEU A 107 12.49 10.13 9.02
C LEU A 107 13.74 10.14 9.91
N LYS A 108 14.27 8.96 10.25
CA LYS A 108 15.51 8.83 11.04
C LYS A 108 16.68 9.57 10.37
N ASN A 109 16.79 9.44 9.06
CA ASN A 109 17.79 10.12 8.24
C ASN A 109 17.46 11.60 7.95
N GLY A 110 16.33 12.11 8.44
CA GLY A 110 15.90 13.50 8.22
C GLY A 110 15.34 13.79 6.83
N MET A 111 15.05 12.76 6.04
CA MET A 111 14.52 12.89 4.68
C MET A 111 13.01 13.07 4.68
N ILE A 112 12.55 14.19 5.25
CA ILE A 112 11.12 14.51 5.39
C ILE A 112 10.40 14.54 4.04
N ARG A 113 10.99 15.17 3.02
CA ARG A 113 10.42 15.23 1.67
C ARG A 113 10.23 13.85 1.05
N VAL A 114 11.19 12.95 1.24
CA VAL A 114 11.08 11.55 0.76
C VAL A 114 9.89 10.83 1.40
N VAL A 115 9.64 11.07 2.70
CA VAL A 115 8.49 10.48 3.41
C VAL A 115 7.18 11.03 2.86
N GLN A 116 7.07 12.36 2.72
CA GLN A 116 5.87 13.00 2.17
C GLN A 116 5.58 12.52 0.74
N GLN A 117 6.60 12.53 -0.11
CA GLN A 117 6.52 12.12 -1.51
C GLN A 117 6.18 10.64 -1.67
N SER A 118 6.78 9.76 -0.86
CA SER A 118 6.48 8.32 -0.93
C SER A 118 5.08 7.96 -0.44
N LEU A 119 4.58 8.59 0.62
CA LEU A 119 3.21 8.37 1.09
C LEU A 119 2.17 8.89 0.08
N LEU A 120 2.40 10.06 -0.50
CA LEU A 120 1.54 10.60 -1.56
C LEU A 120 1.60 9.73 -2.83
N GLY A 121 2.80 9.34 -3.23
CA GLY A 121 3.03 8.43 -4.34
C GLY A 121 2.37 7.07 -4.16
N SER A 122 2.25 6.59 -2.92
CA SER A 122 1.53 5.36 -2.61
C SER A 122 0.02 5.49 -2.90
N ILE A 123 -0.60 6.60 -2.52
CA ILE A 123 -2.00 6.88 -2.87
C ILE A 123 -2.17 6.98 -4.39
N LEU A 124 -1.26 7.68 -5.09
CA LEU A 124 -1.29 7.78 -6.56
C LEU A 124 -1.13 6.42 -7.24
N SER A 125 -0.20 5.59 -6.75
CA SER A 125 0.06 4.24 -7.25
C SER A 125 -1.18 3.35 -7.09
N ASN A 126 -1.82 3.36 -5.92
CA ASN A 126 -3.04 2.59 -5.69
C ASN A 126 -4.22 3.06 -6.56
N MET A 127 -4.36 4.36 -6.75
CA MET A 127 -5.48 4.94 -7.48
C MET A 127 -5.36 4.79 -9.00
N LEU A 128 -4.16 4.96 -9.55
CA LEU A 128 -3.96 4.93 -11.00
C LEU A 128 -3.32 3.62 -11.47
N LEU A 129 -2.22 3.21 -10.84
CA LEU A 129 -1.44 2.07 -11.31
C LEU A 129 -2.07 0.73 -10.91
N VAL A 130 -2.40 0.51 -9.63
CA VAL A 130 -3.04 -0.73 -9.15
C VAL A 130 -4.39 -0.91 -9.84
N LEU A 131 -5.26 0.09 -9.73
CA LEU A 131 -6.60 0.04 -10.31
C LEU A 131 -6.53 -0.08 -11.83
N GLY A 132 -5.62 0.66 -12.47
CA GLY A 132 -5.40 0.60 -13.91
C GLY A 132 -4.94 -0.78 -14.39
N CYS A 133 -3.93 -1.37 -13.74
CA CYS A 133 -3.47 -2.72 -14.04
C CYS A 133 -4.56 -3.76 -13.78
N ALA A 134 -5.31 -3.65 -12.69
CA ALA A 134 -6.38 -4.57 -12.36
C ALA A 134 -7.52 -4.52 -13.40
N PHE A 135 -7.95 -3.33 -13.81
CA PHE A 135 -8.97 -3.15 -14.86
C PHE A 135 -8.46 -3.58 -16.24
N PHE A 136 -7.20 -3.30 -16.56
CA PHE A 136 -6.59 -3.70 -17.82
C PHE A 136 -6.48 -5.22 -17.94
N ILE A 137 -5.91 -5.88 -16.92
CA ILE A 137 -5.71 -7.33 -16.91
C ILE A 137 -7.06 -8.06 -16.74
N GLY A 138 -7.90 -7.62 -15.79
CA GLY A 138 -9.24 -8.18 -15.60
C GLY A 138 -10.09 -8.07 -16.87
N GLY A 139 -10.08 -6.91 -17.52
CA GLY A 139 -10.83 -6.67 -18.75
C GLY A 139 -10.25 -7.35 -20.00
N THR A 140 -8.94 -7.65 -20.03
CA THR A 140 -8.35 -8.45 -21.12
C THR A 140 -8.63 -9.93 -20.94
N VAL A 141 -8.62 -10.44 -19.69
CA VAL A 141 -9.04 -11.81 -19.36
C VAL A 141 -10.52 -12.01 -19.64
N HIS A 142 -11.36 -11.04 -19.30
CA HIS A 142 -12.81 -11.05 -19.55
C HIS A 142 -13.19 -10.22 -20.78
N CYS A 143 -12.43 -10.30 -21.89
CA CYS A 143 -12.64 -9.46 -23.07
C CYS A 143 -14.03 -9.56 -23.72
N HIS A 144 -14.78 -10.63 -23.42
CA HIS A 144 -16.14 -10.86 -23.93
C HIS A 144 -17.25 -10.37 -23.00
N LYS A 145 -16.91 -9.79 -21.84
CA LYS A 145 -17.87 -9.35 -20.81
C LYS A 145 -17.43 -8.02 -20.20
N VAL A 146 -18.38 -7.13 -19.92
CA VAL A 146 -18.11 -5.95 -19.08
C VAL A 146 -18.19 -6.38 -17.61
N GLN A 147 -17.13 -6.09 -16.86
CA GLN A 147 -17.10 -6.41 -15.43
C GLN A 147 -17.81 -5.30 -14.66
N SER A 148 -18.77 -5.66 -13.81
CA SER A 148 -19.56 -4.71 -13.01
C SER A 148 -19.16 -4.77 -11.54
N PHE A 149 -19.35 -3.67 -10.82
CA PHE A 149 -19.14 -3.57 -9.37
C PHE A 149 -20.21 -2.68 -8.74
N ASN A 150 -20.33 -2.71 -7.42
CA ASN A 150 -21.31 -1.96 -6.67
C ASN A 150 -20.98 -0.44 -6.70
N LYS A 151 -21.82 0.31 -7.44
CA LYS A 151 -21.71 1.77 -7.58
C LYS A 151 -21.75 2.50 -6.25
N ALA A 152 -22.66 2.10 -5.35
CA ALA A 152 -22.82 2.76 -4.06
C ALA A 152 -21.56 2.59 -3.20
N ALA A 153 -21.02 1.36 -3.14
CA ALA A 153 -19.79 1.08 -2.41
C ALA A 153 -18.59 1.83 -2.99
N ALA A 154 -18.44 1.85 -4.32
CA ALA A 154 -17.38 2.59 -5.00
C ALA A 154 -17.47 4.10 -4.72
N VAL A 155 -18.67 4.69 -4.81
CA VAL A 155 -18.88 6.12 -4.54
C VAL A 155 -18.60 6.46 -3.07
N VAL A 156 -19.03 5.64 -2.12
CA VAL A 156 -18.74 5.85 -0.69
C VAL A 156 -17.24 5.78 -0.43
N ASN A 157 -16.55 4.77 -0.96
CA ASN A 157 -15.10 4.61 -0.78
C ASN A 157 -14.30 5.75 -1.43
N SER A 158 -14.64 6.15 -2.66
CA SER A 158 -14.03 7.30 -3.32
C SER A 158 -14.34 8.62 -2.61
N GLY A 159 -15.55 8.77 -2.05
CA GLY A 159 -15.94 9.93 -1.26
C GLY A 159 -15.18 10.04 0.06
N LEU A 160 -15.00 8.93 0.77
CA LEU A 160 -14.16 8.85 1.98
C LEU A 160 -12.71 9.24 1.67
N LEU A 161 -12.13 8.70 0.59
CA LEU A 161 -10.79 9.07 0.16
C LEU A 161 -10.71 10.56 -0.19
N LEU A 162 -11.70 11.11 -0.89
CA LEU A 162 -11.75 12.54 -1.22
C LEU A 162 -11.78 13.41 0.04
N MET A 163 -12.59 13.05 1.05
CA MET A 163 -12.62 13.76 2.34
C MET A 163 -11.30 13.61 3.10
N ALA A 164 -10.70 12.42 3.10
CA ALA A 164 -9.42 12.17 3.75
C ALA A 164 -8.28 13.00 3.12
N VAL A 165 -8.24 13.03 1.79
CA VAL A 165 -7.30 13.86 1.04
C VAL A 165 -7.56 15.33 1.34
N MET A 166 -8.81 15.81 1.30
CA MET A 166 -9.15 17.19 1.69
C MET A 166 -8.65 17.55 3.10
N GLY A 167 -8.75 16.62 4.05
CA GLY A 167 -8.21 16.80 5.40
C GLY A 167 -6.69 16.97 5.43
N ILE A 168 -5.96 16.21 4.62
CA ILE A 168 -4.49 16.36 4.45
C ILE A 168 -4.15 17.65 3.70
N LEU A 169 -4.95 18.02 2.71
CA LEU A 169 -4.72 19.20 1.89
C LEU A 169 -5.00 20.49 2.65
N PHE A 170 -5.84 20.46 3.68
CA PHE A 170 -6.21 21.66 4.44
C PHE A 170 -4.97 22.38 5.04
N PRO A 171 -4.04 21.72 5.75
CA PRO A 171 -2.76 22.31 6.14
C PRO A 171 -1.90 22.81 4.97
N ALA A 172 -1.80 22.06 3.86
CA ALA A 172 -1.03 22.47 2.69
C ALA A 172 -1.60 23.76 2.07
N VAL A 173 -2.92 23.83 1.90
CA VAL A 173 -3.62 25.01 1.38
C VAL A 173 -3.45 26.20 2.32
N LEU A 174 -3.60 26.00 3.65
CA LEU A 174 -3.41 27.07 4.64
C LEU A 174 -1.97 27.61 4.67
N HIS A 175 -0.97 26.75 4.50
CA HIS A 175 0.43 27.18 4.37
C HIS A 175 0.65 28.07 3.13
N PHE A 176 0.03 27.72 1.99
CA PHE A 176 0.10 28.54 0.78
C PHE A 176 -0.73 29.83 0.85
N THR A 177 -1.83 29.85 1.62
CA THR A 177 -2.72 31.02 1.73
C THR A 177 -2.43 31.94 2.92
N ARG A 178 -1.49 31.58 3.82
CA ARG A 178 -1.04 32.42 4.95
C ARG A 178 -2.19 32.92 5.84
N THR A 179 -3.26 32.14 5.97
CA THR A 179 -4.44 32.49 6.78
C THR A 179 -4.44 31.69 8.07
N GLU A 180 -4.00 32.33 9.16
CA GLU A 180 -4.24 31.87 10.53
C GLU A 180 -5.76 31.83 10.78
N LEU A 181 -6.31 30.66 11.09
CA LEU A 181 -7.72 30.51 11.44
C LEU A 181 -7.90 30.37 12.96
N LYS A 182 -8.55 31.39 13.54
CA LYS A 182 -9.12 31.35 14.89
C LYS A 182 -10.17 30.23 14.99
N SER A 183 -10.01 29.38 16.00
CA SER A 183 -10.97 28.36 16.40
C SER A 183 -12.29 28.96 16.93
N GLN A 184 -13.44 28.41 16.51
CA GLN A 184 -14.71 28.51 17.23
C GLN A 184 -15.31 27.12 17.47
N PRO A 185 -16.08 26.91 18.56
CA PRO A 185 -16.42 25.59 19.05
C PRO A 185 -17.77 25.04 18.51
N ASN A 186 -17.72 23.73 18.22
CA ASN A 186 -18.74 22.67 18.21
C ASN A 186 -20.25 22.99 18.24
N LEU A 187 -20.98 22.33 17.33
CA LEU A 187 -22.29 21.74 17.60
C LEU A 187 -22.45 20.41 16.84
N TYR A 188 -22.36 19.29 17.56
CA TYR A 188 -22.65 17.94 17.08
C TYR A 188 -23.99 17.48 17.67
N ASN A 189 -24.90 17.02 16.81
CA ASN A 189 -26.08 16.24 17.19
C ASN A 189 -25.95 14.85 16.55
N PRO A 190 -26.21 13.75 17.28
CA PRO A 190 -26.27 12.41 16.71
C PRO A 190 -27.58 12.24 15.91
N ILE A 191 -27.50 11.56 14.76
CA ILE A 191 -28.66 11.06 14.02
C ILE A 191 -28.75 9.57 14.27
N ASP A 192 -29.93 9.13 14.72
CA ASP A 192 -30.29 7.75 15.04
C ASP A 192 -30.16 6.81 13.84
N GLU A 193 -29.44 5.71 14.03
CA GLU A 193 -29.37 4.59 13.08
C GLU A 193 -30.66 3.77 13.14
N ALA A 194 -31.48 3.89 12.10
CA ALA A 194 -32.62 3.02 11.87
C ALA A 194 -32.18 1.77 11.08
N ASN A 195 -32.48 0.61 11.66
CA ASN A 195 -32.33 -0.75 11.16
C ASN A 195 -32.56 -0.93 9.63
N GLY A 196 -31.58 -1.56 8.97
CA GLY A 196 -31.70 -2.12 7.62
C GLY A 196 -31.05 -3.50 7.56
N ASN A 197 -31.84 -4.49 7.13
CA ASN A 197 -31.53 -5.91 7.07
C ASN A 197 -30.17 -6.26 6.45
N LYS A 198 -29.47 -7.19 7.10
CA LYS A 198 -28.33 -7.91 6.55
C LYS A 198 -28.84 -9.11 5.76
N ASP A 199 -28.81 -9.01 4.44
CA ASP A 199 -28.78 -10.20 3.60
C ASP A 199 -27.33 -10.66 3.53
N GLU A 200 -27.06 -11.77 4.22
CA GLU A 200 -25.78 -12.47 4.24
C GLU A 200 -25.63 -13.25 2.92
N ASP A 201 -24.97 -12.64 1.93
CA ASP A 201 -24.41 -13.42 0.83
C ASP A 201 -23.15 -14.13 1.34
N SER A 202 -23.31 -15.44 1.52
CA SER A 202 -22.31 -16.38 1.97
C SER A 202 -21.05 -16.32 1.12
N VAL A 203 -19.96 -15.83 1.71
CA VAL A 203 -18.60 -16.00 1.22
C VAL A 203 -18.26 -17.49 1.34
N GLU A 204 -17.96 -18.15 0.22
CA GLU A 204 -17.29 -19.45 0.28
C GLU A 204 -15.94 -19.26 0.99
N ASP A 205 -15.85 -19.79 2.22
CA ASP A 205 -14.69 -19.75 3.09
C ASP A 205 -13.43 -20.29 2.40
N GLU A 206 -12.52 -19.41 1.96
CA GLU A 206 -11.14 -19.81 1.68
C GLU A 206 -10.47 -20.15 3.04
N ALA A 207 -10.38 -21.45 3.35
CA ALA A 207 -9.80 -21.92 4.61
C ALA A 207 -8.34 -21.42 4.78
N PRO A 208 -7.95 -20.96 5.98
CA PRO A 208 -6.63 -20.36 6.20
C PRO A 208 -5.52 -21.38 5.92
N GLU A 209 -4.52 -20.99 5.13
CA GLU A 209 -3.48 -21.91 4.66
C GLU A 209 -2.33 -22.11 5.68
N ILE A 210 -2.21 -21.23 6.69
CA ILE A 210 -1.12 -21.18 7.68
C ILE A 210 -1.68 -21.14 9.10
N THR A 211 -1.02 -21.75 10.08
CA THR A 211 -1.48 -21.73 11.48
C THR A 211 -1.20 -20.39 12.19
N HIS A 212 -2.00 -20.04 13.19
CA HIS A 212 -1.89 -18.79 13.97
C HIS A 212 -0.46 -18.42 14.43
N TRP A 213 0.24 -19.36 15.06
CA TRP A 213 1.57 -19.12 15.63
C TRP A 213 2.65 -19.00 14.55
N GLU A 214 2.47 -19.71 13.42
CA GLU A 214 3.35 -19.57 12.26
C GLU A 214 3.15 -18.22 11.57
N ALA A 215 1.91 -17.72 11.50
CA ALA A 215 1.63 -16.39 10.94
C ALA A 215 2.32 -15.28 11.75
N ILE A 216 2.24 -15.30 13.08
CA ILE A 216 2.95 -14.34 13.95
C ILE A 216 4.47 -14.45 13.77
N GLY A 217 5.00 -15.68 13.72
CA GLY A 217 6.44 -15.91 13.52
C GLY A 217 6.93 -15.37 12.18
N TRP A 218 6.21 -15.65 11.09
CA TRP A 218 6.52 -15.14 9.75
C TRP A 218 6.38 -13.62 9.66
N LEU A 219 5.34 -13.04 10.28
CA LEU A 219 5.14 -11.60 10.32
C LEU A 219 6.38 -10.92 10.92
N ALA A 220 6.85 -11.40 12.08
CA ALA A 220 8.05 -10.86 12.72
C ALA A 220 9.31 -11.01 11.85
N ILE A 221 9.54 -12.18 11.23
CA ILE A 221 10.72 -12.43 10.39
C ILE A 221 10.71 -11.53 9.15
N LEU A 222 9.57 -11.42 8.46
CA LEU A 222 9.44 -10.59 7.26
C LEU A 222 9.61 -9.11 7.61
N THR A 223 9.00 -8.63 8.70
CA THR A 223 9.19 -7.26 9.19
C THR A 223 10.65 -6.94 9.48
N ILE A 224 11.40 -7.86 10.10
CA ILE A 224 12.84 -7.67 10.36
C ILE A 224 13.62 -7.55 9.04
N TRP A 225 13.36 -8.43 8.08
CA TRP A 225 14.04 -8.40 6.78
C TRP A 225 13.71 -7.14 5.97
N VAL A 226 12.44 -6.73 5.92
CA VAL A 226 12.01 -5.48 5.29
C VAL A 226 12.69 -4.29 5.97
N SER A 227 12.78 -4.29 7.30
CA SER A 227 13.47 -3.26 8.08
C SER A 227 14.95 -3.15 7.74
N ILE A 228 15.67 -4.27 7.67
CA ILE A 228 17.09 -4.30 7.28
C ILE A 228 17.28 -3.74 5.88
N LEU A 229 16.51 -4.22 4.90
CA LEU A 229 16.62 -3.75 3.51
C LEU A 229 16.18 -2.29 3.36
N SER A 230 15.18 -1.84 4.11
CA SER A 230 14.73 -0.44 4.08
C SER A 230 15.83 0.53 4.49
N GLY A 231 16.69 0.16 5.44
CA GLY A 231 17.89 0.96 5.77
C GLY A 231 18.80 1.16 4.56
N TYR A 232 19.19 0.08 3.89
CA TYR A 232 20.04 0.16 2.69
C TYR A 232 19.36 0.89 1.51
N LEU A 233 18.05 0.71 1.36
CA LEU A 233 17.26 1.38 0.32
C LEU A 233 17.32 2.89 0.52
N VAL A 234 16.97 3.32 1.73
CA VAL A 234 16.85 4.73 2.13
C VAL A 234 18.22 5.42 2.05
N ASP A 235 19.29 4.78 2.55
CA ASP A 235 20.65 5.31 2.46
C ASP A 235 21.16 5.44 1.01
N ALA A 236 20.62 4.64 0.08
CA ALA A 236 21.01 4.65 -1.32
C ALA A 236 20.20 5.63 -2.20
N ILE A 237 19.13 6.25 -1.70
CA ILE A 237 18.23 7.13 -2.49
C ILE A 237 19.02 8.27 -3.14
N GLN A 238 19.79 9.03 -2.36
CA GLN A 238 20.53 10.18 -2.89
C GLN A 238 21.57 9.74 -3.92
N GLY A 239 22.35 8.71 -3.59
CA GLY A 239 23.36 8.20 -4.53
C GLY A 239 22.76 7.57 -5.79
N ALA A 240 21.53 7.06 -5.73
CA ALA A 240 20.78 6.61 -6.91
C ALA A 240 20.29 7.79 -7.76
N SER A 241 19.79 8.85 -7.13
CA SER A 241 19.43 10.11 -7.80
C SER A 241 20.61 10.66 -8.60
N ASP A 242 21.78 10.75 -7.98
CA ASP A 242 23.00 11.26 -8.61
C ASP A 242 23.49 10.33 -9.73
N SER A 243 23.44 9.00 -9.51
CA SER A 243 23.92 8.01 -10.49
C SER A 243 23.02 7.89 -11.72
N TRP A 244 21.71 8.05 -11.54
CA TRP A 244 20.72 7.90 -12.62
C TRP A 244 20.32 9.22 -13.26
N ASN A 245 20.78 10.35 -12.70
CA ASN A 245 20.40 11.69 -13.11
C ASN A 245 18.87 11.88 -13.09
N MET A 246 18.26 11.44 -11.99
CA MET A 246 16.80 11.45 -11.78
C MET A 246 16.46 12.21 -10.49
N PRO A 247 15.39 13.02 -10.45
CA PRO A 247 15.02 13.74 -9.24
C PRO A 247 14.68 12.79 -8.08
N VAL A 248 15.07 13.16 -6.85
CA VAL A 248 14.67 12.43 -5.63
C VAL A 248 13.15 12.36 -5.51
N ALA A 249 12.44 13.40 -5.93
CA ALA A 249 10.98 13.43 -5.99
C ALA A 249 10.42 12.32 -6.88
N PHE A 250 10.98 12.11 -8.08
CA PHE A 250 10.55 11.02 -8.96
C PHE A 250 10.80 9.65 -8.32
N ILE A 251 11.99 9.44 -7.74
CA ILE A 251 12.31 8.19 -7.05
C ILE A 251 11.31 7.93 -5.91
N SER A 252 10.98 8.98 -5.15
CA SER A 252 10.15 8.87 -3.96
C SER A 252 8.66 8.69 -4.29
N VAL A 253 8.13 9.45 -5.25
CA VAL A 253 6.70 9.40 -5.63
C VAL A 253 6.39 8.22 -6.56
N ILE A 254 7.31 7.83 -7.44
CA ILE A 254 7.04 6.83 -8.48
C ILE A 254 7.66 5.47 -8.15
N LEU A 255 8.95 5.42 -7.80
CA LEU A 255 9.65 4.13 -7.67
C LEU A 255 9.42 3.45 -6.32
N LEU A 256 9.53 4.19 -5.21
CA LEU A 256 9.33 3.62 -3.87
C LEU A 256 7.94 2.98 -3.69
N PRO A 257 6.83 3.61 -4.12
CA PRO A 257 5.51 3.08 -3.82
C PRO A 257 5.10 1.89 -4.69
N ILE A 258 5.82 1.61 -5.78
CA ILE A 258 5.65 0.35 -6.52
C ILE A 258 6.03 -0.84 -5.65
N VAL A 259 7.02 -0.67 -4.78
CA VAL A 259 7.53 -1.73 -3.91
C VAL A 259 6.73 -1.85 -2.63
N GLY A 260 6.37 -0.72 -2.01
CA GLY A 260 5.48 -0.70 -0.85
C GLY A 260 4.18 -1.44 -1.16
N ASN A 261 3.51 -1.03 -2.25
CA ASN A 261 2.19 -1.53 -2.61
C ASN A 261 2.22 -2.88 -3.36
N ALA A 262 3.34 -3.61 -3.39
CA ALA A 262 3.46 -4.81 -4.22
C ALA A 262 2.40 -5.87 -3.87
N ALA A 263 2.01 -5.95 -2.60
CA ALA A 263 0.94 -6.83 -2.12
C ALA A 263 -0.43 -6.47 -2.71
N GLU A 264 -0.76 -5.18 -2.68
CA GLU A 264 -1.99 -4.59 -3.18
C GLU A 264 -2.08 -4.73 -4.69
N HIS A 265 -0.97 -4.48 -5.41
CA HIS A 265 -0.87 -4.70 -6.85
C HIS A 265 -1.22 -6.14 -7.21
N GLY A 266 -0.54 -7.11 -6.57
CA GLY A 266 -0.74 -8.53 -6.85
C GLY A 266 -2.16 -9.02 -6.54
N SER A 267 -2.67 -8.66 -5.35
CA SER A 267 -4.00 -9.08 -4.90
C SER A 267 -5.13 -8.43 -5.71
N ALA A 268 -5.06 -7.14 -6.00
CA ALA A 268 -6.07 -6.42 -6.78
C ALA A 268 -6.19 -6.97 -8.20
N ILE A 269 -5.06 -7.25 -8.87
CA ILE A 269 -5.04 -7.87 -10.21
C ILE A 269 -5.62 -9.29 -10.13
N MET A 270 -5.23 -10.09 -9.15
CA MET A 270 -5.76 -11.44 -8.97
C MET A 270 -7.29 -11.44 -8.79
N PHE A 271 -7.84 -10.55 -7.96
CA PHE A 271 -9.29 -10.45 -7.77
C PHE A 271 -10.02 -9.96 -9.01
N ALA A 272 -9.42 -9.03 -9.78
CA ALA A 272 -10.00 -8.57 -11.04
C ALA A 272 -10.04 -9.69 -12.09
N MET A 273 -9.00 -10.53 -12.15
CA MET A 273 -8.96 -11.74 -12.99
C MET A 273 -9.97 -12.81 -12.56
N LYS A 274 -10.43 -12.79 -11.30
CA LYS A 274 -11.47 -13.68 -10.77
C LYS A 274 -12.88 -13.09 -10.87
N ASP A 275 -13.04 -11.96 -11.59
CA ASP A 275 -14.30 -11.22 -11.70
C ASP A 275 -14.86 -10.69 -10.37
N LYS A 276 -13.97 -10.41 -9.40
CA LYS A 276 -14.31 -9.88 -8.07
C LYS A 276 -13.88 -8.42 -7.93
N LEU A 277 -14.44 -7.54 -8.78
CA LEU A 277 -14.02 -6.13 -8.83
C LEU A 277 -14.32 -5.34 -7.56
N ASP A 278 -15.39 -5.66 -6.81
CA ASP A 278 -15.67 -5.02 -5.52
C ASP A 278 -14.51 -5.19 -4.52
N ILE A 279 -13.88 -6.37 -4.52
CA ILE A 279 -12.71 -6.65 -3.68
C ILE A 279 -11.50 -5.90 -4.21
N THR A 280 -11.28 -5.87 -5.53
CA THR A 280 -10.21 -5.07 -6.16
C THR A 280 -10.29 -3.59 -5.78
N LEU A 281 -11.50 -3.01 -5.83
CA LEU A 281 -11.76 -1.63 -5.43
C LEU A 281 -11.53 -1.41 -3.94
N GLY A 282 -11.95 -2.36 -3.10
CA GLY A 282 -11.69 -2.36 -1.66
C GLY A 282 -10.20 -2.38 -1.33
N VAL A 283 -9.40 -3.19 -2.01
CA VAL A 283 -7.94 -3.25 -1.83
C VAL A 283 -7.29 -1.91 -2.20
N ALA A 284 -7.56 -1.40 -3.41
CA ALA A 284 -6.91 -0.18 -3.90
C ALA A 284 -7.38 1.08 -3.16
N ILE A 285 -8.69 1.30 -3.06
CA ILE A 285 -9.26 2.51 -2.41
C ILE A 285 -9.11 2.43 -0.90
N GLY A 286 -9.32 1.25 -0.31
CA GLY A 286 -9.16 1.05 1.13
C GLY A 286 -7.73 1.30 1.60
N SER A 287 -6.71 0.77 0.90
CA SER A 287 -5.30 1.05 1.22
C SER A 287 -5.00 2.55 1.11
N SER A 288 -5.43 3.23 0.04
CA SER A 288 -5.29 4.69 -0.09
C SER A 288 -5.95 5.47 1.05
N THR A 289 -7.15 5.07 1.49
CA THR A 289 -7.84 5.71 2.62
C THR A 289 -7.09 5.46 3.93
N GLN A 290 -6.54 4.27 4.15
CA GLN A 290 -5.72 3.96 5.33
C GLN A 290 -4.44 4.77 5.35
N ILE A 291 -3.74 4.88 4.22
CA ILE A 291 -2.53 5.71 4.11
C ILE A 291 -2.86 7.16 4.46
N SER A 292 -3.96 7.67 3.91
CA SER A 292 -4.42 9.04 4.13
C SER A 292 -4.84 9.31 5.58
N MET A 293 -5.68 8.45 6.17
CA MET A 293 -6.31 8.69 7.48
C MET A 293 -5.48 8.20 8.67
N PHE A 294 -4.54 7.28 8.44
CA PHE A 294 -3.78 6.63 9.51
C PHE A 294 -2.27 6.77 9.32
N VAL A 295 -1.71 6.31 8.20
CA VAL A 295 -0.24 6.22 8.03
C VAL A 295 0.40 7.60 7.99
N ILE A 296 -0.16 8.55 7.23
CA ILE A 296 0.35 9.92 7.13
C ILE A 296 0.32 10.63 8.50
N PRO A 297 -0.82 10.69 9.22
CA PRO A 297 -0.85 11.25 10.57
C PRO A 297 0.08 10.54 11.56
N LEU A 298 0.18 9.21 11.49
CA LEU A 298 1.09 8.45 12.34
C LEU A 298 2.56 8.82 12.09
N CYS A 299 2.95 8.99 10.81
CA CYS A 299 4.31 9.42 10.47
C CYS A 299 4.63 10.82 10.99
N VAL A 300 3.67 11.74 11.00
CA VAL A 300 3.82 13.07 11.62
C VAL A 300 4.10 12.94 13.12
N VAL A 301 3.28 12.16 13.83
CA VAL A 301 3.44 11.92 15.27
C VAL A 301 4.77 11.24 15.60
N VAL A 302 5.16 10.22 14.82
CA VAL A 302 6.45 9.55 14.95
C VAL A 302 7.61 10.54 14.69
N GLY A 303 7.49 11.40 13.68
CA GLY A 303 8.45 12.46 13.42
C GLY A 303 8.65 13.37 14.63
N TRP A 304 7.57 13.78 15.30
CA TRP A 304 7.63 14.59 16.52
C TRP A 304 8.34 13.87 17.67
N PHE A 305 8.04 12.59 17.88
CA PHE A 305 8.76 11.78 18.88
C PHE A 305 10.26 11.64 18.58
N MET A 306 10.64 11.66 17.30
CA MET A 306 12.03 11.61 16.85
C MET A 306 12.71 12.98 16.81
N GLY A 307 12.02 14.07 17.18
CA GLY A 307 12.54 15.44 17.12
C GLY A 307 12.72 15.96 15.68
N LYS A 308 12.01 15.37 14.71
CA LYS A 308 12.05 15.74 13.30
C LYS A 308 10.79 16.56 12.94
N PRO A 309 10.91 17.68 12.21
CA PRO A 309 9.78 18.54 11.86
C PRO A 309 8.97 17.94 10.68
N MET A 310 8.39 16.76 10.87
CA MET A 310 7.47 16.18 9.90
C MET A 310 6.14 16.93 9.95
N ASP A 311 5.66 17.37 8.80
CA ASP A 311 4.39 18.07 8.64
C ASP A 311 3.58 17.51 7.45
N LEU A 312 2.42 18.11 7.20
CA LEU A 312 1.50 17.75 6.11
C LEU A 312 1.64 18.67 4.89
N ASN A 313 2.78 19.36 4.73
CA ASN A 313 2.99 20.28 3.63
C ASN A 313 3.56 19.57 2.39
N PHE A 314 2.68 18.97 1.58
CA PHE A 314 3.03 18.27 0.34
C PHE A 314 3.26 19.20 -0.87
N GLN A 315 3.51 20.50 -0.65
CA GLN A 315 3.62 21.49 -1.74
C GLN A 315 2.38 21.55 -2.66
N LEU A 316 2.31 22.59 -3.51
CA LEU A 316 1.12 22.82 -4.34
C LEU A 316 0.99 21.80 -5.47
N PHE A 317 2.10 21.45 -6.11
CA PHE A 317 2.10 20.53 -7.25
C PHE A 317 1.61 19.14 -6.84
N GLU A 318 2.19 18.55 -5.78
CA GLU A 318 1.85 17.20 -5.34
C GLU A 318 0.40 17.15 -4.82
N THR A 319 -0.01 18.17 -4.06
CA THR A 319 -1.39 18.39 -3.62
C THR A 319 -2.38 18.43 -4.79
N ALA A 320 -2.09 19.25 -5.81
CA ALA A 320 -2.97 19.40 -6.96
C ALA A 320 -3.05 18.10 -7.77
N THR A 321 -1.92 17.43 -7.98
CA THR A 321 -1.86 16.14 -8.69
C THR A 321 -2.66 15.05 -7.96
N LEU A 322 -2.53 14.97 -6.63
CA LEU A 322 -3.30 14.04 -5.82
C LEU A 322 -4.80 14.33 -5.92
N PHE A 323 -5.19 15.60 -5.78
CA PHE A 323 -6.60 16.00 -5.88
C PHE A 323 -7.21 15.67 -7.23
N ILE A 324 -6.53 16.02 -8.33
CA ILE A 324 -6.98 15.72 -9.70
C ILE A 324 -7.07 14.21 -9.91
N THR A 325 -6.11 13.44 -9.40
CA THR A 325 -6.10 11.98 -9.50
C THR A 325 -7.33 11.36 -8.83
N VAL A 326 -7.62 11.75 -7.58
CA VAL A 326 -8.80 11.24 -6.85
C VAL A 326 -10.09 11.60 -7.58
N LEU A 327 -10.17 12.81 -8.13
CA LEU A 327 -11.33 13.26 -8.90
C LEU A 327 -11.50 12.45 -10.19
N VAL A 328 -10.43 12.24 -10.97
CA VAL A 328 -10.46 11.44 -12.20
C VAL A 328 -10.90 10.02 -11.90
N VAL A 329 -10.34 9.38 -10.87
CA VAL A 329 -10.71 8.03 -10.47
C VAL A 329 -12.17 7.96 -10.01
N ALA A 330 -12.62 8.92 -9.20
CA ALA A 330 -14.01 8.99 -8.77
C ALA A 330 -14.98 9.05 -9.97
N PHE A 331 -14.68 9.87 -10.99
CA PHE A 331 -15.47 9.91 -12.22
C PHE A 331 -15.43 8.61 -13.03
N MET A 332 -14.25 7.97 -13.14
CA MET A 332 -14.12 6.69 -13.86
C MET A 332 -14.96 5.57 -13.23
N LEU A 333 -15.19 5.64 -11.91
CA LEU A 333 -15.93 4.64 -11.14
C LEU A 333 -17.44 4.85 -11.09
N GLN A 334 -17.95 6.03 -11.43
CA GLN A 334 -19.38 6.37 -11.34
C GLN A 334 -20.30 5.42 -12.12
N GLU A 335 -19.82 4.92 -13.25
CA GLU A 335 -20.61 4.05 -14.13
C GLU A 335 -20.83 2.64 -13.54
N GLY A 336 -20.04 2.21 -12.55
CA GLY A 336 -20.14 0.86 -11.96
C GLY A 336 -19.65 -0.28 -12.84
N GLU A 337 -18.97 0.07 -13.92
CA GLU A 337 -18.47 -0.87 -14.92
C GLU A 337 -17.00 -0.62 -15.19
N SER A 338 -16.26 -1.70 -15.40
CA SER A 338 -14.85 -1.71 -15.75
C SER A 338 -14.62 -2.47 -17.05
N ASN A 339 -13.65 -1.98 -17.81
CA ASN A 339 -13.17 -2.60 -19.04
C ASN A 339 -11.67 -2.32 -19.20
N TYR A 340 -11.04 -3.04 -20.13
CA TYR A 340 -9.60 -2.89 -20.37
C TYR A 340 -9.21 -1.47 -20.80
N PHE A 341 -10.13 -0.74 -21.45
CA PHE A 341 -9.87 0.63 -21.91
C PHE A 341 -9.79 1.62 -20.75
N LYS A 342 -10.70 1.53 -19.77
CA LYS A 342 -10.61 2.29 -18.51
C LYS A 342 -9.31 1.96 -17.77
N GLY A 343 -8.92 0.70 -17.75
CA GLY A 343 -7.62 0.27 -17.19
C GLY A 343 -6.44 0.94 -17.88
N LEU A 344 -6.43 0.93 -19.21
CA LEU A 344 -5.40 1.59 -20.01
C LEU A 344 -5.36 3.10 -19.77
N MET A 345 -6.52 3.77 -19.69
CA MET A 345 -6.59 5.20 -19.38
C MET A 345 -5.94 5.53 -18.04
N LEU A 346 -6.22 4.75 -16.99
CA LEU A 346 -5.63 4.95 -15.66
C LEU A 346 -4.10 4.74 -15.67
N ILE A 347 -3.61 3.71 -16.38
CA ILE A 347 -2.17 3.48 -16.55
C ILE A 347 -1.52 4.66 -17.28
N LEU A 348 -2.13 5.17 -18.36
CA LEU A 348 -1.62 6.33 -19.09
C LEU A 348 -1.64 7.60 -18.22
N SER A 349 -2.69 7.80 -17.42
CA SER A 349 -2.72 8.89 -16.44
C SER A 349 -1.58 8.78 -15.42
N TYR A 350 -1.27 7.57 -14.93
CA TYR A 350 -0.12 7.35 -14.06
C TYR A 350 1.20 7.71 -14.74
N LEU A 351 1.39 7.33 -16.01
CA LEU A 351 2.60 7.68 -16.77
C LEU A 351 2.73 9.19 -17.00
N ILE A 352 1.63 9.89 -17.24
CA ILE A 352 1.62 11.36 -17.35
C ILE A 352 2.03 11.98 -16.02
N VAL A 353 1.47 11.50 -14.90
CA VAL A 353 1.85 11.95 -13.56
C VAL A 353 3.34 11.67 -13.30
N ALA A 354 3.83 10.47 -13.62
CA ALA A 354 5.24 10.11 -13.48
C ALA A 354 6.15 11.03 -14.30
N ALA A 355 5.82 11.27 -15.57
CA ALA A 355 6.57 12.19 -16.43
C ALA A 355 6.55 13.63 -15.87
N SER A 356 5.44 14.06 -15.27
CA SER A 356 5.34 15.36 -14.62
C SER A 356 6.28 15.47 -13.42
N PHE A 357 6.36 14.45 -12.55
CA PHE A 357 7.32 14.40 -11.44
C PHE A 357 8.78 14.24 -11.89
N PHE A 358 9.02 13.70 -13.09
CA PHE A 358 10.37 13.58 -13.63
C PHE A 358 10.93 14.94 -14.07
N VAL A 359 10.06 15.81 -14.57
CA VAL A 359 10.44 17.16 -15.03
C VAL A 359 10.22 18.21 -13.94
N HIS A 360 9.47 17.89 -12.88
CA HIS A 360 9.23 18.79 -11.78
C HIS A 360 10.52 19.11 -11.02
N VAL A 361 10.72 20.39 -10.76
CA VAL A 361 11.79 20.90 -9.90
C VAL A 361 11.12 21.57 -8.72
N ASP A 362 11.36 21.03 -7.52
CA ASP A 362 10.87 21.64 -6.28
C ASP A 362 11.49 23.04 -6.17
N LEU A 363 10.65 24.08 -6.13
CA LEU A 363 11.07 25.43 -5.79
C LEU A 363 11.36 25.49 -4.29
N SER A 364 12.48 24.93 -3.85
CA SER A 364 12.96 25.08 -2.48
C SER A 364 14.11 26.08 -2.44
N ASN A 365 13.79 27.27 -1.91
CA ASN A 365 14.63 28.39 -1.46
C ASN A 365 16.16 28.23 -1.62
N ASP A 366 16.68 28.64 -2.78
CA ASP A 366 18.11 28.92 -2.98
C ASP A 366 18.38 30.44 -3.03
N ASP A 367 17.53 31.24 -2.38
CA ASP A 367 17.75 32.67 -2.11
C ASP A 367 17.77 32.89 -0.60
N GLY A 368 18.93 32.64 0.00
CA GLY A 368 19.31 33.06 1.35
C GLY A 368 20.72 33.64 1.34
#